data_AF-A0A1H7X1E5-F1
#
_entry.id   AF-A0A1H7X1E5-F1
#
_cell.length_a   1.000
_cell.length_b   1.000
_cell.length_c   1.000
_cell.angle_alpha   90.00
_cell.angle_beta   90.00
_cell.angle_gamma   90.00
#
_symmetry.space_group_name_H-M   'P 1'
#
loop_
_entity.id
_entity.type
_entity.pdbx_description
1 polymer ?
#
loop_
_entity_poly.entity_id
_entity_poly.type
_entity_poly.pdbx_seq_one_letter_code
_entity_poly.pdbx_strand_id
1 'polypeptide(L)'
;AGHVFDLSDTVKFKPAVLSKLVFGAPLQVDLSANFLLYDKLTLGVGYRWSAAFSAMAGFQVSDSLMIGFAYDKESTELGRTQFNDGSYEVMLRFELFRKYNRMLTPRFF
;
A
#
# COMPACT_ATOMS: atom_id res chain seq x y z
N ALA A 1 11.02 -2.94 -7.95
CA ALA A 1 11.58 -4.07 -7.19
C ALA A 1 11.03 -4.04 -5.77
N GLY A 2 10.66 -5.19 -5.20
CA GLY A 2 10.25 -5.29 -3.80
C GLY A 2 10.60 -6.67 -3.26
N HIS A 3 10.95 -6.73 -1.98
CA HIS A 3 11.37 -7.97 -1.32
C HIS A 3 10.57 -8.13 -0.03
N VAL A 4 10.25 -9.37 0.38
CA VAL A 4 9.58 -9.62 1.66
C VAL A 4 10.64 -10.13 2.63
N PHE A 5 10.80 -9.43 3.73
CA PHE A 5 11.66 -9.78 4.85
C PHE A 5 10.79 -10.27 6.00
N ASP A 6 10.97 -11.52 6.40
CA ASP A 6 10.35 -12.04 7.61
C ASP A 6 11.21 -11.59 8.80
N LEU A 7 10.78 -10.51 9.48
CA LEU A 7 11.46 -9.98 10.68
C LEU A 7 11.21 -10.89 11.89
N SER A 8 10.07 -11.56 11.91
CA SER A 8 9.62 -12.51 12.92
C SER A 8 8.49 -13.38 12.34
N ASP A 9 8.12 -14.48 13.01
CA ASP A 9 6.98 -15.33 12.63
C ASP A 9 5.66 -14.56 12.51
N THR A 10 5.58 -13.41 13.19
CA THR A 10 4.38 -12.56 13.25
C THR A 10 4.54 -11.24 12.50
N VAL A 11 5.72 -10.90 11.97
CA VAL A 11 5.97 -9.60 11.33
C VAL A 11 6.72 -9.77 10.03
N LYS A 12 6.06 -9.43 8.92
CA LYS A 12 6.64 -9.43 7.57
C LYS A 12 6.78 -7.99 7.09
N PHE A 13 7.96 -7.62 6.62
CA PHE A 13 8.25 -6.29 6.08
C PHE A 13 8.54 -6.37 4.58
N LYS A 14 7.84 -5.56 3.80
CA LYS A 14 7.93 -5.51 2.35
C LYS A 14 8.23 -4.09 1.87
N PRO A 15 9.52 -3.72 1.77
CA PRO A 15 9.93 -2.53 1.05
C PRO A 15 9.81 -2.77 -0.46
N ALA A 16 9.38 -1.74 -1.18
CA ALA A 16 9.35 -1.74 -2.64
C ALA A 16 9.66 -0.36 -3.20
N VAL A 17 10.40 -0.34 -4.30
CA VAL A 17 10.69 0.84 -5.12
C VAL A 17 10.18 0.61 -6.54
N LEU A 18 9.54 1.62 -7.11
CA LEU A 18 9.03 1.61 -8.46
C LEU A 18 9.45 2.93 -9.14
N SER A 19 10.27 2.84 -10.18
CA SER A 19 10.61 3.98 -11.03
C SER A 19 9.79 3.92 -12.32
N LYS A 20 9.16 5.02 -12.71
CA LYS A 20 8.41 5.18 -13.94
C LYS A 20 9.06 6.28 -14.80
N LEU A 21 9.45 5.89 -16.00
CA LEU A 21 10.05 6.74 -17.03
C LEU A 21 9.10 6.82 -18.22
N VAL A 22 8.70 8.03 -18.57
CA VAL A 22 7.86 8.31 -19.75
C VAL A 22 8.49 9.46 -20.51
N PHE A 23 8.73 9.27 -21.81
CA PHE A 23 9.28 10.33 -22.65
C PHE A 23 8.34 11.54 -22.69
N GLY A 24 8.84 12.72 -22.30
CA GLY A 24 8.04 13.95 -22.22
C GLY A 24 7.38 14.23 -20.86
N ALA A 25 7.52 13.34 -19.87
CA ALA A 25 7.07 13.59 -18.50
C ALA A 25 8.25 13.55 -17.50
N PRO A 26 8.13 14.20 -16.32
CA PRO A 26 9.13 14.10 -15.27
C PRO A 26 9.32 12.65 -14.81
N LEU A 27 10.55 12.28 -14.46
CA LEU A 27 10.86 11.01 -13.82
C LEU A 27 10.05 10.88 -12.52
N GLN A 28 9.37 9.75 -12.35
CA GLN A 28 8.60 9.44 -11.15
C GLN A 28 9.23 8.25 -10.42
N VAL A 29 9.45 8.40 -9.13
CA VAL A 29 10.00 7.35 -8.26
C VAL A 29 9.10 7.20 -7.05
N ASP A 30 8.55 6.00 -6.89
CA ASP A 30 7.65 5.63 -5.81
C ASP A 30 8.40 4.68 -4.88
N LEU A 31 8.50 5.07 -3.62
CA LEU A 31 9.02 4.26 -2.53
C LEU A 31 7.84 3.82 -1.67
N SER A 32 7.86 2.59 -1.20
CA SER A 32 6.84 2.05 -0.31
C SER A 32 7.43 1.06 0.67
N ALA A 33 6.82 0.99 1.83
CA ALA A 33 7.22 0.14 2.93
C ALA A 33 5.94 -0.39 3.59
N ASN A 34 5.76 -1.71 3.55
CA ASN A 34 4.58 -2.37 4.10
C ASN A 34 4.97 -3.34 5.19
N PHE A 35 4.21 -3.37 6.27
CA PHE A 35 4.35 -4.30 7.37
C PHE A 35 3.07 -5.11 7.47
N LEU A 36 3.18 -6.43 7.46
CA LEU A 36 2.09 -7.34 7.76
C LEU A 36 2.35 -7.96 9.13
N LEU A 37 1.45 -7.68 10.06
CA LEU A 37 1.47 -8.17 11.42
C LEU A 37 0.40 -9.25 11.60
N TYR A 38 0.80 -10.39 12.15
CA TYR A 38 -0.05 -11.55 12.45
C TYR A 38 -0.89 -12.03 11.27
N ASP A 39 -0.43 -11.82 10.04
CA ASP A 39 -1.16 -12.10 8.80
C ASP A 39 -2.59 -11.48 8.76
N LYS A 40 -2.83 -10.43 9.55
CA LYS A 40 -4.14 -9.78 9.69
C LYS A 40 -4.07 -8.27 9.57
N LEU A 41 -3.09 -7.63 10.19
CA LEU A 41 -2.95 -6.18 10.20
C LEU A 41 -1.86 -5.76 9.20
N THR A 42 -2.22 -5.04 8.16
CA THR A 42 -1.29 -4.43 7.21
C THR A 42 -1.11 -2.96 7.54
N LEU A 43 0.12 -2.48 7.66
CA LEU A 43 0.46 -1.08 7.79
C LEU A 43 1.41 -0.71 6.66
N GLY A 44 1.04 0.27 5.84
CA GLY A 44 1.82 0.69 4.69
C GLY A 44 2.13 2.17 4.75
N VAL A 45 3.31 2.54 4.29
CA VAL A 45 3.64 3.93 3.98
C VAL A 45 4.24 4.00 2.58
N GLY A 46 3.94 5.08 1.89
CA GLY A 46 4.42 5.37 0.55
C GLY A 46 4.98 6.78 0.47
N TYR A 47 6.03 6.93 -0.32
CA TYR A 47 6.57 8.23 -0.67
C TYR A 47 6.82 8.27 -2.17
N ARG A 48 6.04 9.10 -2.85
CA ARG A 48 6.21 9.40 -4.27
C ARG A 48 7.04 10.66 -4.41
N TRP A 49 8.28 10.49 -4.88
CA TRP A 49 9.21 11.57 -5.14
C TRP A 49 8.53 12.62 -6.02
N SER A 50 8.55 13.88 -5.57
CA SER A 50 7.92 15.02 -6.25
C SER A 50 6.42 14.90 -6.49
N ALA A 51 5.66 14.14 -5.68
CA ALA A 51 4.21 14.13 -5.79
C ALA A 51 3.47 14.03 -4.45
N ALA A 52 3.69 12.99 -3.64
CA ALA A 52 2.82 12.72 -2.49
C ALA A 52 3.46 11.80 -1.43
N PHE A 53 3.04 11.97 -0.19
CA PHE A 53 3.23 11.02 0.91
C PHE A 53 1.92 10.26 1.15
N SER A 54 1.99 8.96 1.39
CA SER A 54 0.82 8.14 1.68
C SER A 54 1.05 7.25 2.89
N ALA A 55 -0.02 7.00 3.63
CA ALA A 55 -0.05 6.07 4.75
C ALA A 55 -1.33 5.25 4.68
N MET A 56 -1.25 3.96 4.99
CA MET A 56 -2.41 3.08 4.97
C MET A 56 -2.37 2.08 6.11
N ALA A 57 -3.55 1.67 6.55
CA ALA A 57 -3.77 0.60 7.50
C ALA A 57 -4.88 -0.30 6.98
N GLY A 58 -4.68 -1.60 7.01
CA GLY A 58 -5.64 -2.61 6.58
C GLY A 58 -5.78 -3.69 7.63
N PHE A 59 -6.99 -4.18 7.83
CA PHE A 59 -7.29 -5.26 8.74
C PHE A 59 -8.11 -6.35 8.03
N GLN A 60 -7.59 -7.57 8.07
CA GLN A 60 -8.28 -8.77 7.62
C GLN A 60 -9.21 -9.26 8.74
N VAL A 61 -10.51 -8.98 8.61
CA VAL A 61 -11.52 -9.36 9.59
C VAL A 61 -11.76 -10.87 9.55
N SER A 62 -11.87 -11.41 8.34
CA SER A 62 -12.04 -12.83 8.03
C SER A 62 -11.37 -13.09 6.69
N ASP A 63 -11.02 -14.32 6.29
CA ASP A 63 -10.38 -14.53 4.97
C ASP A 63 -11.28 -14.14 3.76
N SER A 64 -12.54 -13.73 3.98
CA SER A 64 -13.46 -13.24 2.95
C SER A 64 -13.72 -11.73 3.03
N LEU A 65 -13.26 -11.06 4.09
CA LEU A 65 -13.51 -9.65 4.36
C LEU A 65 -12.25 -8.95 4.85
N MET A 66 -11.83 -7.94 4.10
CA MET A 66 -10.77 -7.02 4.49
C MET A 66 -11.30 -5.59 4.45
N ILE A 67 -10.93 -4.83 5.47
CA ILE A 67 -11.22 -3.41 5.60
C ILE A 67 -9.89 -2.67 5.60
N GLY A 68 -9.80 -1.56 4.88
CA GLY A 68 -8.61 -0.73 4.84
C GLY A 68 -8.95 0.75 4.87
N PHE A 69 -7.97 1.52 5.28
CA PHE A 69 -8.00 2.97 5.31
C PHE A 69 -6.66 3.48 4.80
N ALA A 70 -6.69 4.51 3.95
CA ALA A 70 -5.50 5.18 3.46
C ALA A 70 -5.66 6.69 3.59
N TYR A 71 -4.53 7.35 3.76
CA TYR A 71 -4.41 8.80 3.77
C TYR A 71 -3.29 9.17 2.81
N ASP A 72 -3.62 9.97 1.80
CA ASP A 72 -2.71 10.43 0.76
C ASP A 72 -2.61 11.95 0.82
N LYS A 73 -1.39 12.48 0.96
CA LYS A 73 -1.11 13.91 1.04
C LYS A 73 -0.13 14.32 -0.06
N GLU A 74 -0.55 15.22 -0.93
CA GLU A 74 0.31 15.78 -1.97
C GLU A 74 1.37 16.73 -1.40
N SER A 75 2.59 16.66 -1.94
CA SER A 75 3.77 17.40 -1.46
C SER A 75 4.29 18.46 -2.45
N THR A 76 3.70 18.60 -3.64
CA THR A 76 4.16 19.53 -4.70
C THR A 76 3.78 20.99 -4.47
N GLU A 77 4.60 21.93 -4.98
CA GLU A 77 4.43 23.38 -4.80
C GLU A 77 3.13 23.96 -5.39
N LEU A 78 2.46 23.27 -6.33
CA LEU A 78 1.10 23.61 -6.78
C LEU A 78 0.01 23.35 -5.72
N GLY A 79 0.26 22.43 -4.78
CA GLY A 79 -0.60 22.18 -3.62
C GLY A 79 -0.36 23.14 -2.45
N ARG A 80 0.72 23.94 -2.50
CA ARG A 80 1.00 24.99 -1.49
C ARG A 80 0.09 26.22 -1.66
N THR A 81 -0.58 26.35 -2.81
CA THR A 81 -1.65 27.30 -3.04
C THR A 81 -3.00 26.69 -2.65
N GLN A 82 -3.24 26.59 -1.35
CA GLN A 82 -4.55 26.82 -0.72
C GLN A 82 -5.65 25.73 -0.73
N PHE A 83 -5.54 24.55 -1.36
CA PHE A 83 -6.72 23.64 -1.46
C PHE A 83 -6.50 22.10 -1.44
N ASN A 84 -5.42 21.56 -0.86
CA ASN A 84 -5.30 20.09 -0.74
C ASN A 84 -4.83 19.64 0.66
N ASP A 85 -5.79 19.41 1.56
CA ASP A 85 -5.57 18.94 2.95
C ASP A 85 -5.27 17.42 3.05
N GLY A 86 -5.13 16.76 1.89
CA GLY A 86 -4.98 15.32 1.78
C GLY A 86 -6.33 14.62 1.60
N SER A 87 -6.27 13.39 1.08
CA SER A 87 -7.42 12.55 0.78
C SER A 87 -7.48 11.40 1.77
N TYR A 88 -8.67 11.13 2.30
CA TYR A 88 -8.95 9.95 3.11
C TYR A 88 -9.70 8.94 2.25
N GLU A 89 -9.16 7.73 2.15
CA GLU A 89 -9.74 6.65 1.37
C GLU A 89 -10.09 5.49 2.29
N VAL A 90 -11.25 4.88 2.06
CA VAL A 90 -11.69 3.66 2.76
C VAL A 90 -11.76 2.55 1.72
N MET A 91 -11.12 1.43 2.00
CA MET A 91 -11.15 0.24 1.17
C MET A 91 -11.98 -0.85 1.85
N LEU A 92 -12.89 -1.45 1.10
CA LEU A 92 -13.59 -2.67 1.50
C LEU A 92 -13.39 -3.73 0.43
N ARG A 93 -12.91 -4.89 0.84
CA ARG A 93 -12.67 -6.02 -0.05
C ARG A 93 -13.45 -7.22 0.46
N PHE A 94 -14.30 -7.76 -0.41
CA PHE A 94 -15.15 -8.92 -0.13
C PHE A 94 -14.91 -10.03 -1.17
N GLU A 95 -14.80 -11.26 -0.72
CA GLU A 95 -14.74 -12.45 -1.57
C GLU A 95 -16.04 -13.27 -1.46
N LEU A 96 -16.85 -13.28 -2.53
CA LEU A 96 -18.22 -13.85 -2.54
C LEU A 96 -18.29 -15.36 -2.84
N PHE A 97 -17.32 -15.91 -3.59
CA PHE A 97 -17.34 -17.31 -4.03
C PHE A 97 -16.04 -18.03 -3.65
N ARG A 98 -16.00 -18.64 -2.46
CA ARG A 98 -14.91 -19.56 -2.08
C ARG A 98 -15.13 -20.92 -2.72
N LYS A 99 -14.67 -21.13 -3.96
CA LYS A 99 -14.27 -22.50 -4.33
C LYS A 99 -12.96 -22.76 -3.62
N TYR A 100 -12.97 -23.76 -2.75
CA TYR A 100 -11.82 -24.29 -2.01
C TYR A 100 -10.75 -24.77 -2.99
N ASN A 101 -9.97 -23.86 -3.55
CA ASN A 101 -8.78 -24.20 -4.32
C ASN A 101 -7.61 -23.67 -3.52
N ARG A 102 -6.92 -24.60 -2.87
CA ARG A 102 -5.61 -24.44 -2.23
C ARG A 102 -4.84 -23.31 -2.91
N MET A 103 -4.62 -22.19 -2.21
CA MET A 103 -3.66 -21.19 -2.66
C MET A 103 -2.28 -21.86 -2.70
N LEU A 104 -1.82 -22.25 -3.89
CA LEU A 104 -0.54 -22.94 -4.07
C LEU A 104 0.65 -21.97 -4.09
N THR A 105 0.42 -20.67 -4.23
CA THR A 105 1.45 -19.62 -4.13
C THR A 105 0.78 -18.27 -3.80
N PRO A 106 0.93 -17.74 -2.58
CA PRO A 106 0.49 -16.39 -2.25
C PRO A 106 1.42 -15.39 -2.97
N ARG A 107 0.89 -14.56 -3.87
CA ARG A 107 1.69 -13.57 -4.63
C ARG A 107 1.70 -12.18 -3.99
N PHE A 108 0.84 -11.95 -3.02
CA PHE A 108 0.75 -10.71 -2.26
C PHE A 108 0.40 -11.06 -0.81
N PHE A 109 1.41 -11.57 -0.10
CA PHE A 109 1.28 -12.24 1.20
C PHE A 109 0.48 -13.53 1.16
#